data_AF-A0A7X3I5B0-F1
#
_entry.id   AF-A0A7X3I5B0-F1
#
_cell.length_a   1.000
_cell.length_b   1.000
_cell.length_c   1.000
_cell.angle_alpha   90.00
_cell.angle_beta   90.00
_cell.angle_gamma   90.00
#
_symmetry.space_group_name_H-M   'P 1'
#
loop_
_entity.id
_entity.type
_entity.pdbx_description
1 polymer ?
#
loop_
_entity_poly.entity_id
_entity_poly.type
_entity_poly.pdbx_seq_one_letter_code
_entity_poly.pdbx_strand_id
1 'polypeptide(L)'
;MLPKLAAPLLLAAGYAAFAAPSQAQPAAFGGPKMLIHGNYCGPGNNAPLPPIDALDAACARHDACTPNGGLPTQACNLRLQRDATLISRDPRQPEDLRAMAGLIAATATLIPSEPGPQRVPASLTARPGPDFYTATVPGRTPDAGLADDDSDAD
;
A
#
# COMPACT_ATOMS: atom_id res chain seq x y z
N MET A 1 -17.81 36.58 46.30
CA MET A 1 -17.13 35.29 46.05
C MET A 1 -17.61 34.66 44.74
N LEU A 2 -17.38 35.31 43.59
CA LEU A 2 -17.90 34.87 42.29
C LEU A 2 -16.93 34.93 41.07
N PRO A 3 -15.58 35.10 41.18
CA PRO A 3 -14.73 35.02 39.99
C PRO A 3 -14.10 33.63 39.76
N LYS A 4 -14.26 32.67 40.68
CA LYS A 4 -13.51 31.38 40.66
C LYS A 4 -14.12 30.28 39.77
N LEU A 5 -15.32 30.47 39.23
CA LEU A 5 -16.03 29.47 38.42
C LEU A 5 -16.03 29.76 36.91
N ALA A 6 -15.55 30.93 36.47
CA ALA A 6 -15.52 31.29 35.05
C ALA A 6 -14.37 30.62 34.27
N ALA A 7 -13.23 30.39 34.93
CA ALA A 7 -12.04 29.80 34.31
C ALA A 7 -12.23 28.35 33.81
N PRO A 8 -12.85 27.40 34.56
CA PRO A 8 -13.01 26.03 34.08
C PRO A 8 -14.04 25.89 32.95
N LEU A 9 -15.02 26.80 32.87
CA LEU A 9 -16.09 26.72 31.87
C LEU A 9 -15.62 27.19 30.48
N LEU A 10 -14.69 28.15 30.43
CA LEU A 10 -14.03 28.58 29.18
C LEU A 10 -13.04 27.52 28.66
N LEU A 11 -12.38 26.78 29.56
CA LEU A 11 -11.50 25.68 29.18
C LEU A 11 -12.27 24.51 28.57
N ALA A 12 -13.41 24.11 29.13
CA ALA A 12 -14.22 23.02 28.59
C ALA A 12 -14.81 23.32 27.19
N ALA A 13 -15.21 24.56 26.92
CA ALA A 13 -15.71 24.98 25.60
C ALA A 13 -14.59 25.01 24.53
N GLY A 14 -13.36 25.34 24.92
CA GLY A 14 -12.20 25.32 24.02
C GLY A 14 -11.84 23.91 23.54
N TYR A 15 -11.97 22.88 24.39
CA TYR A 15 -11.67 21.49 24.03
C TYR A 15 -12.67 20.89 23.03
N ALA A 16 -13.95 21.32 23.07
CA ALA A 16 -14.96 20.82 22.13
C ALA A 16 -14.76 21.32 20.69
N ALA A 17 -14.08 22.46 20.49
CA ALA A 17 -13.82 23.03 19.16
C ALA A 17 -12.70 22.28 18.39
N PHE A 18 -11.81 21.56 19.08
CA PHE A 18 -10.75 20.75 18.46
C PHE A 18 -11.16 19.30 18.20
N ALA A 19 -12.38 18.90 18.61
CA ALA A 19 -12.92 17.57 18.36
C ALA A 19 -13.74 17.48 17.06
N ALA A 20 -13.64 18.47 16.18
CA ALA A 20 -14.27 18.40 14.86
C ALA A 20 -13.60 17.30 14.03
N PRO A 21 -14.35 16.32 13.48
CA PRO A 21 -13.77 15.33 12.58
C PRO A 21 -13.21 16.08 11.37
N SER A 22 -11.90 15.90 11.11
CA SER A 22 -11.29 16.38 9.88
C SER A 22 -11.94 15.62 8.72
N GLN A 23 -12.85 16.29 8.02
CA GLN A 23 -13.38 15.80 6.75
C GLN A 23 -12.21 15.78 5.76
N ALA A 24 -11.64 14.61 5.50
CA ALA A 24 -10.67 14.45 4.43
C ALA A 24 -11.38 14.85 3.13
N GLN A 25 -10.91 15.91 2.47
CA GLN A 25 -11.43 16.26 1.16
C GLN A 25 -11.16 15.08 0.23
N PRO A 26 -12.16 14.65 -0.57
CA PRO A 26 -11.90 13.64 -1.58
C PRO A 26 -10.73 14.13 -2.43
N ALA A 27 -9.74 13.26 -2.64
CA ALA A 27 -8.64 13.56 -3.55
C ALA A 27 -9.28 13.95 -4.89
N ALA A 28 -9.13 15.22 -5.28
CA ALA A 28 -9.70 15.72 -6.52
C ALA A 28 -8.87 15.18 -7.69
N PHE A 29 -9.22 13.98 -8.16
CA PHE A 29 -8.71 13.46 -9.42
C PHE A 29 -9.25 14.35 -10.54
N GLY A 30 -8.39 15.23 -11.08
CA GLY A 30 -8.75 16.25 -12.08
C GLY A 30 -8.64 17.71 -11.62
N GLY A 31 -8.17 17.98 -10.40
CA GLY A 31 -7.74 19.32 -9.98
C GLY A 31 -6.46 19.81 -10.68
N PRO A 32 -5.97 21.03 -10.40
CA PRO A 32 -4.69 21.51 -10.93
C PRO A 32 -3.58 20.50 -10.63
N LYS A 33 -2.80 20.17 -11.67
CA LYS A 33 -1.76 19.13 -11.63
C LYS A 33 -0.65 19.54 -10.67
N MET A 34 -0.59 18.88 -9.52
CA MET A 34 0.49 19.03 -8.54
C MET A 34 1.61 18.06 -8.91
N LEU A 35 2.57 18.54 -9.68
CA LEU A 35 3.73 17.76 -10.10
C LEU A 35 4.80 17.79 -8.99
N ILE A 36 5.19 16.59 -8.57
CA ILE A 36 6.37 16.36 -7.73
C ILE A 36 7.62 16.42 -8.63
N HIS A 37 7.51 15.85 -9.83
CA HIS A 37 8.61 15.75 -10.79
C HIS A 37 8.12 15.56 -12.22
N GLY A 38 8.86 16.11 -13.17
CA GLY A 38 8.63 15.89 -14.60
C GLY A 38 7.21 16.22 -15.06
N ASN A 39 6.71 15.42 -15.99
CA ASN A 39 5.39 15.59 -16.60
C ASN A 39 4.30 14.70 -15.97
N TYR A 40 4.70 13.66 -15.23
CA TYR A 40 3.80 12.59 -14.79
C TYR A 40 3.83 12.34 -13.28
N CYS A 41 4.95 12.55 -12.58
CA CYS A 41 4.99 12.23 -11.15
C CYS A 41 4.14 13.22 -10.33
N GLY A 42 2.92 12.81 -9.99
CA GLY A 42 1.95 13.57 -9.19
C GLY A 42 0.52 13.04 -9.38
N PRO A 43 -0.46 13.44 -8.57
CA PRO A 43 -1.82 12.93 -8.69
C PRO A 43 -2.49 13.30 -10.03
N GLY A 44 -2.98 12.29 -10.76
CA GLY A 44 -3.91 12.48 -11.88
C GLY A 44 -3.29 13.02 -13.17
N ASN A 45 -2.07 12.63 -13.52
CA ASN A 45 -1.36 13.19 -14.66
C ASN A 45 -1.41 12.31 -15.91
N ASN A 46 -2.19 12.71 -16.91
CA ASN A 46 -2.00 12.27 -18.29
C ASN A 46 -1.49 13.46 -19.11
N ALA A 47 -0.21 13.82 -18.98
CA ALA A 47 0.37 14.87 -19.79
C ALA A 47 0.54 14.39 -21.26
N PRO A 48 0.32 15.22 -22.28
CA PRO A 48 0.57 14.85 -23.69
C PRO A 48 2.05 14.95 -24.08
N LEU A 49 2.96 15.03 -23.11
CA LEU A 49 4.39 15.26 -23.30
C LEU A 49 5.17 13.96 -23.09
N PRO A 50 6.30 13.76 -23.78
CA PRO A 50 7.17 12.62 -23.48
C PRO A 50 7.70 12.72 -22.04
N PRO A 51 7.92 11.59 -21.35
CA PRO A 51 8.62 11.61 -20.07
C PRO A 51 10.03 12.19 -20.21
N ILE A 52 10.47 12.98 -19.23
CA ILE A 52 11.77 13.67 -19.31
C ILE A 52 12.95 12.82 -18.82
N ASP A 53 12.69 11.76 -18.05
CA ASP A 53 13.69 10.82 -17.56
C ASP A 53 13.08 9.45 -17.17
N ALA A 54 13.90 8.58 -16.58
CA ALA A 54 13.48 7.23 -16.20
C ALA A 54 12.40 7.20 -15.10
N LEU A 55 12.45 8.13 -14.14
CA LEU A 55 11.46 8.19 -13.06
C LEU A 55 10.13 8.72 -13.59
N ASP A 56 10.18 9.79 -14.38
CA ASP A 56 9.01 10.34 -15.05
C ASP A 56 8.36 9.29 -15.98
N ALA A 57 9.16 8.46 -16.65
CA ALA A 57 8.66 7.35 -17.47
C ALA A 57 7.98 6.25 -16.64
N ALA A 58 8.42 6.01 -15.40
CA ALA A 58 7.76 5.08 -14.48
C ALA A 58 6.42 5.65 -14.01
N CYS A 59 6.36 6.94 -13.68
CA CYS A 59 5.12 7.65 -13.35
C CYS A 59 4.13 7.61 -14.54
N ALA A 60 4.59 7.89 -15.76
CA ALA A 60 3.74 7.82 -16.96
C ALA A 60 3.09 6.45 -17.18
N ARG A 61 3.82 5.36 -16.92
CA ARG A 61 3.26 3.99 -16.99
C ARG A 61 2.25 3.72 -15.88
N HIS A 62 2.43 4.32 -14.70
CA HIS A 62 1.48 4.22 -13.59
C HIS A 62 0.18 4.98 -13.90
N ASP A 63 0.27 6.19 -14.44
CA ASP A 63 -0.89 6.96 -14.86
C ASP A 63 -1.67 6.26 -15.99
N ALA A 64 -0.95 5.71 -16.98
CA ALA A 64 -1.56 4.92 -18.06
C ALA A 64 -2.23 3.61 -17.57
N CYS A 65 -1.83 3.09 -16.39
CA CYS A 65 -2.49 1.96 -15.73
C CYS A 65 -3.89 2.33 -15.19
N THR A 66 -4.23 3.62 -15.18
CA THR A 66 -5.47 4.19 -14.64
C THR A 66 -6.15 5.11 -15.68
N PRO A 67 -6.51 4.60 -16.87
CA PRO A 67 -6.90 5.44 -18.02
C PRO A 67 -8.17 6.26 -17.82
N ASN A 68 -9.03 5.87 -16.86
CA ASN A 68 -10.28 6.57 -16.58
C ASN A 68 -10.13 7.74 -15.59
N GLY A 69 -8.91 8.03 -15.12
CA GLY A 69 -8.68 9.06 -14.09
C GLY A 69 -9.21 8.70 -12.70
N GLY A 70 -9.56 7.43 -12.48
CA GLY A 70 -9.98 6.89 -11.17
C GLY A 70 -8.79 6.60 -10.24
N LEU A 71 -9.02 5.77 -9.22
CA LEU A 71 -7.92 5.30 -8.38
C LEU A 71 -7.12 4.20 -9.12
N PRO A 72 -5.79 4.13 -8.94
CA PRO A 72 -5.02 3.01 -9.48
C PRO A 72 -5.39 1.71 -8.78
N THR A 73 -5.19 0.56 -9.43
CA THR A 73 -5.26 -0.73 -8.73
C THR A 73 -4.02 -0.93 -7.85
N GLN A 74 -4.12 -1.78 -6.82
CA GLN A 74 -2.95 -2.16 -6.02
C GLN A 74 -1.81 -2.72 -6.88
N ALA A 75 -2.13 -3.43 -7.97
CA ALA A 75 -1.14 -3.96 -8.91
C ALA A 75 -0.39 -2.84 -9.64
N CYS A 76 -1.07 -1.76 -10.03
CA CYS A 76 -0.44 -0.56 -10.60
C CYS A 76 0.53 0.07 -9.59
N ASN A 77 0.12 0.22 -8.33
CA ASN A 77 0.95 0.78 -7.26
C ASN A 77 2.21 -0.07 -6.99
N LEU A 78 2.07 -1.40 -6.95
CA LEU A 78 3.21 -2.32 -6.82
C LEU A 78 4.13 -2.31 -8.04
N ARG A 79 3.63 -1.99 -9.24
CA ARG A 79 4.49 -1.80 -10.42
C ARG A 79 5.31 -0.52 -10.29
N LEU A 80 4.67 0.59 -9.89
CA LEU A 80 5.37 1.86 -9.66
C LEU A 80 6.47 1.71 -8.61
N GLN A 81 6.17 1.07 -7.47
CA GLN A 81 7.15 0.79 -6.42
C GLN A 81 8.39 0.06 -6.96
N ARG A 82 8.18 -1.01 -7.74
CA ARG A 82 9.28 -1.82 -8.30
C ARG A 82 10.12 -1.02 -9.28
N ASP A 83 9.49 -0.32 -10.21
CA ASP A 83 10.20 0.48 -11.21
C ASP A 83 11.02 1.60 -10.54
N ALA A 84 10.44 2.33 -9.58
CA ALA A 84 11.13 3.38 -8.83
C ALA A 84 12.26 2.83 -7.94
N THR A 85 12.12 1.61 -7.39
CA THR A 85 13.19 0.93 -6.63
C THR A 85 14.41 0.60 -7.50
N LEU A 86 14.19 0.21 -8.76
CA LEU A 86 15.29 -0.05 -9.68
C LEU A 86 16.04 1.25 -10.02
N ILE A 87 15.29 2.34 -10.23
CA ILE A 87 15.86 3.66 -10.55
C ILE A 87 16.67 4.22 -9.39
N SER A 88 16.18 4.10 -8.14
CA SER A 88 16.89 4.60 -6.95
C SER A 88 18.24 3.90 -6.72
N ARG A 89 18.36 2.66 -7.18
CA ARG A 89 19.57 1.84 -7.08
C ARG A 89 20.49 1.93 -8.30
N ASP A 90 20.08 2.55 -9.41
CA ASP A 90 20.90 2.68 -10.61
C ASP A 90 21.98 3.76 -10.42
N PRO A 91 23.28 3.40 -10.35
CA PRO A 91 24.35 4.36 -10.13
C PRO A 91 24.59 5.30 -11.33
N ARG A 92 23.99 5.01 -12.49
CA ARG A 92 24.07 5.88 -13.66
C ARG A 92 23.09 7.05 -13.60
N GLN A 93 22.15 7.03 -12.66
CA GLN A 93 21.18 8.11 -12.48
C GLN A 93 21.75 9.21 -11.57
N PRO A 94 21.37 10.48 -11.80
CA PRO A 94 21.69 11.58 -10.90
C PRO A 94 21.28 11.30 -9.44
N GLU A 95 22.07 11.78 -8.47
CA GLU A 95 21.85 11.49 -7.04
C GLU A 95 20.48 11.97 -6.54
N ASP A 96 20.09 13.18 -6.92
CA ASP A 96 18.79 13.78 -6.64
C ASP A 96 17.63 12.94 -7.22
N LEU A 97 17.78 12.48 -8.47
CA LEU A 97 16.80 11.62 -9.12
C LEU A 97 16.70 10.25 -8.43
N ARG A 98 17.82 9.69 -7.98
CA ARG A 98 17.84 8.44 -7.20
C ARG A 98 17.15 8.59 -5.85
N ALA A 99 17.42 9.69 -5.13
CA ALA A 99 16.80 9.98 -3.84
C ALA A 99 15.28 10.14 -3.99
N MET A 100 14.85 10.90 -4.99
CA MET A 100 13.44 11.09 -5.31
C MET A 100 12.76 9.78 -5.72
N ALA A 101 13.39 8.96 -6.56
CA ALA A 101 12.90 7.63 -6.90
C ALA A 101 12.75 6.74 -5.64
N GLY A 102 13.65 6.88 -4.67
CA GLY A 102 13.54 6.22 -3.37
C GLY A 102 12.30 6.65 -2.58
N LEU A 103 11.99 7.95 -2.55
CA LEU A 103 10.77 8.47 -1.92
C LEU A 103 9.50 7.97 -2.63
N ILE A 104 9.46 8.00 -3.95
CA ILE A 104 8.34 7.47 -4.74
C ILE A 104 8.16 5.98 -4.49
N ALA A 105 9.25 5.20 -4.46
CA ALA A 105 9.19 3.77 -4.16
C ALA A 105 8.64 3.48 -2.75
N ALA A 106 9.05 4.26 -1.74
CA ALA A 106 8.61 4.10 -0.36
C ALA A 106 7.12 4.43 -0.17
N THR A 107 6.61 5.37 -0.96
CA THR A 107 5.24 5.90 -0.81
C THR A 107 4.23 5.29 -1.78
N ALA A 108 4.68 4.63 -2.86
CA ALA A 108 3.81 4.10 -3.91
C ALA A 108 2.70 3.17 -3.39
N THR A 109 2.96 2.40 -2.33
CA THR A 109 1.96 1.49 -1.74
C THR A 109 0.98 2.18 -0.78
N LEU A 110 1.22 3.45 -0.44
CA LEU A 110 0.31 4.28 0.35
C LEU A 110 -0.71 5.02 -0.52
N ILE A 111 -0.54 5.00 -1.85
CA ILE A 111 -1.49 5.58 -2.80
C ILE A 111 -2.81 4.82 -2.65
N PRO A 112 -3.95 5.50 -2.41
CA PRO A 112 -5.25 4.85 -2.34
C PRO A 112 -5.53 4.06 -3.61
N SER A 113 -6.12 2.88 -3.48
CA SER A 113 -6.46 2.02 -4.63
C SER A 113 -7.94 1.78 -4.72
N GLU A 114 -8.46 1.55 -5.94
CA GLU A 114 -9.81 0.99 -6.05
C GLU A 114 -9.84 -0.36 -5.31
N PRO A 115 -10.91 -0.64 -4.54
CA PRO A 115 -11.19 -1.98 -4.10
C PRO A 115 -11.43 -2.83 -5.35
N GLY A 116 -10.39 -3.49 -5.83
CA GLY A 116 -10.56 -4.48 -6.89
C GLY A 116 -11.48 -5.60 -6.39
N PRO A 117 -12.16 -6.34 -7.30
CA PRO A 117 -12.77 -7.60 -6.90
C PRO A 117 -11.69 -8.43 -6.22
N GLN A 118 -11.90 -8.79 -4.94
CA GLN A 118 -10.98 -9.69 -4.25
C GLN A 118 -10.79 -10.91 -5.15
N ARG A 119 -9.56 -11.16 -5.59
CA ARG A 119 -9.24 -12.46 -6.20
C ARG A 119 -9.28 -13.47 -5.07
N VAL A 120 -10.45 -14.00 -4.80
CA VAL A 120 -10.60 -15.23 -4.02
C VAL A 120 -9.80 -16.30 -4.78
N PRO A 121 -8.82 -16.96 -4.15
CA PRO A 121 -8.15 -18.09 -4.78
C PRO A 121 -9.20 -19.10 -5.28
N ALA A 122 -8.96 -19.72 -6.43
CA ALA A 122 -9.92 -20.63 -7.08
C ALA A 122 -10.40 -21.75 -6.14
N SER A 123 -9.59 -22.11 -5.15
CA SER A 123 -9.89 -23.04 -4.06
C SER A 123 -11.00 -22.59 -3.11
N LEU A 124 -11.32 -21.29 -3.03
CA LEU A 124 -12.44 -20.75 -2.24
C LEU A 124 -13.71 -20.53 -3.07
N THR A 125 -13.61 -20.56 -4.39
CA THR A 125 -14.77 -20.52 -5.31
C THR A 125 -15.31 -21.89 -5.70
N ALA A 126 -14.57 -22.96 -5.38
CA ALA A 126 -15.06 -24.32 -5.53
C ALA A 126 -16.20 -24.56 -4.55
N ARG A 127 -17.44 -24.56 -5.05
CA ARG A 127 -18.61 -25.04 -4.31
C ARG A 127 -18.31 -26.48 -3.87
N PRO A 128 -18.44 -26.85 -2.58
CA PRO A 128 -18.27 -28.24 -2.17
C PRO A 128 -19.28 -29.09 -2.95
N GLY A 129 -18.78 -29.97 -3.80
CA GLY A 129 -19.59 -31.06 -4.33
C GLY A 129 -20.02 -31.99 -3.19
N PRO A 130 -21.12 -32.73 -3.33
CA PRO A 130 -21.65 -33.62 -2.28
C PRO A 130 -20.68 -34.72 -1.82
N ASP A 131 -19.58 -34.93 -2.54
CA ASP A 131 -18.65 -36.05 -2.32
C ASP A 131 -17.50 -35.72 -1.34
N PHE A 132 -17.44 -34.51 -0.78
CA PHE A 132 -16.33 -34.12 0.12
C PHE A 132 -16.38 -34.71 1.53
N TYR A 133 -17.44 -35.45 1.90
CA TYR A 133 -17.56 -36.07 3.23
C TYR A 133 -16.91 -37.47 3.34
N THR A 134 -16.40 -38.05 2.25
CA THR A 134 -15.84 -39.41 2.25
C THR A 134 -14.31 -39.48 2.18
N ALA A 135 -13.59 -38.39 2.46
CA ALA A 135 -12.15 -38.47 2.70
C ALA A 135 -11.88 -39.02 4.12
N THR A 136 -11.86 -40.35 4.22
CA THR A 136 -11.41 -41.07 5.42
C THR A 136 -9.98 -40.67 5.75
N VAL A 137 -9.78 -40.15 6.95
CA VAL A 137 -8.46 -39.83 7.52
C VAL A 137 -7.63 -41.12 7.58
N PRO A 138 -6.42 -41.20 7.00
CA PRO A 138 -5.52 -42.31 7.28
C PRO A 138 -5.03 -42.17 8.72
N GLY A 139 -5.24 -43.22 9.51
CA GLY A 139 -4.86 -43.28 10.91
C GLY A 139 -3.37 -43.00 11.11
N ARG A 140 -3.09 -42.09 12.04
CA ARG A 140 -1.78 -41.90 12.66
C ARG A 140 -1.43 -43.17 13.45
N THR A 141 -0.36 -43.87 13.04
CA THR A 141 0.24 -44.94 13.84
C THR A 141 1.03 -44.34 15.03
N PRO A 142 1.02 -44.97 16.22
CA PRO A 142 1.73 -44.46 17.39
C PRO A 142 3.22 -44.80 17.36
N ASP A 143 4.02 -43.93 17.97
CA ASP A 143 5.46 -44.04 18.21
C ASP A 143 5.92 -45.43 18.68
N ALA A 144 6.98 -45.93 18.04
CA ALA A 144 7.86 -46.93 18.61
C ALA A 144 9.23 -46.25 18.80
N GLY A 145 9.59 -46.04 20.06
CA GLY A 145 10.89 -45.50 20.45
C GLY A 145 12.04 -46.43 20.07
N LEU A 146 13.16 -45.82 19.70
CA LEU A 146 14.48 -46.44 19.83
C LEU A 146 15.32 -45.52 20.72
N ALA A 147 15.96 -46.15 21.69
CA ALA A 147 16.79 -45.55 22.72
C ALA A 147 18.06 -44.92 22.14
N ASP A 148 18.41 -43.74 22.63
CA ASP A 148 19.78 -43.25 22.61
C ASP A 148 20.43 -43.67 23.94
N ASP A 149 21.50 -44.46 23.81
CA ASP A 149 22.34 -45.00 24.87
C ASP A 149 23.33 -43.92 25.32
N ASP A 150 23.15 -43.40 26.53
CA ASP A 150 24.18 -42.64 27.26
C ASP A 150 25.06 -43.65 28.02
N SER A 151 26.36 -43.68 27.73
CA SER A 151 27.37 -44.07 28.72
C SER A 151 28.70 -43.33 28.55
N ASP A 152 29.01 -42.55 29.59
CA ASP A 152 30.28 -41.89 29.89
C ASP A 152 31.38 -42.88 30.36
N ALA A 153 32.65 -42.41 30.28
CA ALA A 153 33.89 -42.88 30.93
C ALA A 153 34.49 -44.24 30.45
N ASP A 154 35.79 -44.42 30.18
CA ASP A 154 37.05 -43.81 30.64
C ASP A 154 38.11 -43.77 29.51
#